data_AF-A0A8S3YE90-F1
#
_entry.id   AF-A0A8S3YE90-F1
#
_cell.length_a   1.000
_cell.length_b   1.000
_cell.length_c   1.000
_cell.angle_alpha   90.00
_cell.angle_beta   90.00
_cell.angle_gamma   90.00
#
_symmetry.space_group_name_H-M   'P 1'
#
loop_
_entity.id
_entity.type
_entity.pdbx_description
1 polymer ?
#
loop_
_entity_poly.entity_id
_entity_poly.type
_entity_poly.pdbx_seq_one_letter_code
_entity_poly.pdbx_strand_id
1 'polypeptide(L)'
;MDDIKLYAANFRELRGLLQCVEQFSEDISMCFGLGGKVGLSEGYCLQDGGIINSMTMEETYKYLGLLQSLRVDHREIRTRVTTEYQRRLKAILKSSLNGKKTFKAINTFAIPVLMYTFGIVKWLETEPESVEGSTHVLLTKYRIHHPKSAVERITIPRTEGGRGLIDIKRQHTRQIENLQQYFWNKESSLPNQYVI
;
A
#
# COMPACT_ATOMS: atom_id res chain seq x y z
N MET A 1 0.71 11.88 15.57
CA MET A 1 0.38 10.75 14.67
C MET A 1 -0.96 10.32 15.19
N ASP A 2 -2.03 10.73 14.51
CA ASP A 2 -3.32 10.93 15.19
C ASP A 2 -4.38 9.91 14.70
N ASP A 3 -4.06 9.13 13.66
CA ASP A 3 -4.93 8.09 13.10
C ASP A 3 -4.70 6.74 13.79
N ILE A 4 -5.57 6.40 14.74
CA ILE A 4 -5.59 5.10 15.41
C ILE A 4 -6.62 4.15 14.80
N LYS A 5 -6.29 2.87 14.69
CA LYS A 5 -7.23 1.83 14.26
C LYS A 5 -7.33 0.73 15.31
N LEU A 6 -8.55 0.49 15.79
CA LEU A 6 -8.86 -0.52 16.79
C LEU A 6 -9.48 -1.76 16.13
N TYR A 7 -9.09 -2.94 16.63
CA TYR A 7 -9.62 -4.22 16.20
C TYR A 7 -9.98 -5.04 17.45
N ALA A 8 -11.13 -5.72 17.41
CA ALA A 8 -11.58 -6.62 18.47
C ALA A 8 -12.36 -7.79 17.86
N ALA A 9 -12.44 -8.91 18.57
CA ALA A 9 -13.13 -10.10 18.08
C ALA A 9 -14.66 -9.94 18.13
N ASN A 10 -15.16 -9.16 19.11
CA ASN A 10 -16.58 -8.92 19.31
C ASN A 10 -16.86 -7.48 19.72
N PHE A 11 -18.14 -7.10 19.65
CA PHE A 11 -18.62 -5.75 19.96
C PHE A 11 -18.28 -5.30 21.39
N ARG A 12 -18.38 -6.22 22.35
CA ARG A 12 -18.15 -5.91 23.77
C ARG A 12 -16.70 -5.51 24.01
N GLU A 13 -15.77 -6.27 23.45
CA GLU A 13 -14.34 -5.95 23.49
C GLU A 13 -14.02 -4.64 22.77
N LEU A 14 -14.62 -4.42 21.59
CA LEU A 14 -14.42 -3.17 20.85
C LEU A 14 -14.87 -1.95 21.66
N ARG A 15 -16.01 -2.06 22.35
CA ARG A 15 -16.53 -1.01 23.23
C ARG A 15 -15.59 -0.74 24.40
N GLY A 16 -15.06 -1.79 25.03
CA GLY A 16 -14.08 -1.67 26.11
C GLY A 16 -12.79 -0.98 25.64
N LEU A 17 -12.30 -1.31 24.43
CA LEU A 17 -11.15 -0.63 23.82
C LEU A 17 -11.45 0.85 23.57
N LEU A 18 -12.62 1.19 23.03
CA LEU A 18 -13.02 2.57 22.79
C LEU A 18 -13.07 3.39 24.09
N GLN A 19 -13.67 2.84 25.15
CA GLN A 19 -13.70 3.49 26.47
C GLN A 19 -12.31 3.71 27.06
N CYS A 20 -11.42 2.72 26.90
CA CYS A 20 -10.04 2.85 27.36
C CYS A 20 -9.30 3.97 26.62
N VAL A 21 -9.40 3.99 25.28
CA VAL A 21 -8.77 5.05 24.46
C VAL A 21 -9.37 6.41 24.78
N GLU A 22 -10.67 6.48 25.05
CA GLU A 22 -11.35 7.71 25.46
C GLU A 22 -10.84 8.25 26.78
N GLN A 23 -10.77 7.41 27.82
CA GLN A 23 -10.20 7.80 29.11
C GLN A 23 -8.75 8.28 28.96
N PHE A 24 -7.92 7.53 28.24
CA PHE A 24 -6.53 7.93 28.01
C PHE A 24 -6.41 9.23 27.22
N SER A 25 -7.31 9.47 26.25
CA SER A 25 -7.34 10.71 25.46
C SER A 25 -7.71 11.91 26.33
N GLU A 26 -8.69 11.75 27.22
CA GLU A 26 -9.08 12.79 28.19
C GLU A 26 -7.94 13.10 29.16
N ASP A 27 -7.28 12.07 29.70
CA ASP A 27 -6.16 12.22 30.65
C ASP A 27 -5.00 13.02 30.05
N ILE A 28 -4.76 12.90 28.74
CA ILE A 28 -3.74 13.67 27.99
C ILE A 28 -4.28 14.94 27.33
N SER A 29 -5.54 15.31 27.60
CA SER A 29 -6.22 16.48 27.03
C SER A 29 -6.27 16.50 25.49
N MET A 30 -6.42 15.34 24.87
CA MET A 30 -6.67 15.17 23.44
C MET A 30 -8.15 14.91 23.17
N CYS A 31 -8.67 15.49 22.08
CA CYS A 31 -10.05 15.28 21.64
C CYS A 31 -10.09 14.38 20.40
N PHE A 32 -11.11 13.52 20.31
CA PHE A 32 -11.36 12.79 19.06
C PHE A 32 -11.82 13.74 17.97
N GLY A 33 -11.23 13.62 16.78
CA GLY A 33 -11.74 14.29 15.60
C GLY A 33 -13.05 13.66 15.12
N LEU A 34 -13.96 14.49 14.58
CA LEU A 34 -15.26 14.10 13.99
C LEU A 34 -15.16 13.17 12.75
N GLY A 35 -13.96 12.75 12.36
CA GLY A 35 -13.69 11.92 11.18
C GLY A 35 -13.59 10.41 11.45
N GLY A 36 -13.73 9.98 12.71
CA GLY A 36 -13.70 8.56 13.05
C GLY A 36 -14.87 7.78 12.43
N LYS A 37 -14.61 6.54 12.02
CA LYS A 37 -15.64 5.60 11.58
C LYS A 37 -15.53 4.29 12.35
N VAL A 38 -16.67 3.71 12.71
CA VAL A 38 -16.73 2.40 13.36
C VAL A 38 -17.36 1.38 12.42
N GLY A 39 -16.73 0.22 12.22
CA GLY A 39 -17.28 -0.86 11.39
C GLY A 39 -18.41 -1.64 12.08
N LEU A 40 -19.42 -0.95 12.60
CA LEU A 40 -20.54 -1.52 13.37
C LEU A 40 -21.87 -1.17 12.71
N SER A 41 -22.95 -1.87 13.10
CA SER A 41 -24.32 -1.57 12.65
C SER A 41 -24.86 -0.26 13.20
N GLU A 42 -24.34 0.19 14.35
CA GLU A 42 -24.72 1.43 15.02
C GLU A 42 -23.46 2.24 15.34
N GLY A 43 -23.58 3.58 15.37
CA GLY A 43 -22.50 4.47 15.77
C GLY A 43 -22.13 4.34 17.25
N TYR A 44 -20.99 4.90 17.64
CA TYR A 44 -20.55 4.98 19.03
C TYR A 44 -20.68 6.41 19.55
N CYS A 45 -21.41 6.60 20.64
CA CYS A 45 -21.49 7.89 21.34
C CYS A 45 -20.33 8.00 22.33
N LEU A 46 -19.55 9.07 22.20
CA LEU A 46 -18.53 9.48 23.16
C LEU A 46 -19.18 10.12 24.39
N GLN A 47 -18.42 10.19 25.49
CA GLN A 47 -18.82 10.81 26.75
C GLN A 47 -19.03 12.32 26.63
N ASP A 48 -18.33 12.98 25.70
CA ASP A 48 -18.48 14.40 25.37
C ASP A 48 -19.69 14.71 24.46
N GLY A 49 -20.46 13.69 24.07
CA GLY A 49 -21.62 13.81 23.18
C GLY A 49 -21.28 13.73 21.68
N GLY A 50 -20.01 13.55 21.32
CA GLY A 50 -19.61 13.24 19.94
C GLY A 50 -20.16 11.89 19.47
N ILE A 51 -20.45 11.76 18.17
CA ILE A 51 -20.91 10.50 17.57
C ILE A 51 -19.88 10.04 16.53
N ILE A 52 -19.30 8.87 16.75
CA ILE A 52 -18.51 8.17 15.74
C ILE A 52 -19.46 7.34 14.89
N ASN A 53 -19.61 7.75 13.63
CA ASN A 53 -20.59 7.13 12.74
C ASN A 53 -20.20 5.69 12.37
N SER A 54 -21.22 4.85 12.23
CA SER A 54 -21.08 3.52 11.63
C SER A 54 -20.68 3.64 10.16
N MET A 55 -19.71 2.84 9.73
CA MET A 55 -19.34 2.71 8.32
C MET A 55 -20.31 1.78 7.62
N THR A 56 -20.99 2.27 6.58
CA THR A 56 -21.88 1.43 5.77
C THR A 56 -21.08 0.47 4.87
N MET A 57 -21.75 -0.56 4.31
CA MET A 57 -21.08 -1.52 3.41
C MET A 57 -20.48 -0.90 2.14
N GLU A 58 -21.03 0.23 1.69
CA GLU A 58 -20.58 0.94 0.49
C GLU A 58 -19.54 2.03 0.81
N GLU A 59 -19.39 2.39 2.08
CA GLU A 59 -18.43 3.38 2.50
C GLU A 59 -17.01 2.81 2.59
N THR A 60 -16.07 3.59 2.07
CA THR A 60 -14.64 3.30 2.17
C THR A 60 -13.97 4.33 3.07
N TYR A 61 -13.14 3.86 4.00
CA TYR A 61 -12.30 4.67 4.87
C TYR A 61 -10.84 4.60 4.39
N LYS A 62 -10.10 5.70 4.46
CA LYS A 62 -8.70 5.74 4.03
C LYS A 62 -7.79 5.61 5.24
N TYR A 63 -7.02 4.52 5.31
CA TYR A 63 -6.00 4.32 6.35
C TYR A 63 -4.62 4.12 5.72
N LEU A 64 -3.61 4.87 6.16
CA LEU A 64 -2.24 4.85 5.63
C LEU A 64 -2.18 4.90 4.09
N GLY A 65 -3.03 5.72 3.47
CA GLY A 65 -3.09 5.88 2.03
C GLY A 65 -3.89 4.82 1.26
N LEU A 66 -4.38 3.77 1.92
CA LEU A 66 -5.17 2.69 1.32
C LEU A 66 -6.65 2.84 1.67
N LEU A 67 -7.51 2.60 0.69
CA LEU A 67 -8.94 2.47 0.96
C LEU A 67 -9.22 1.12 1.61
N GLN A 68 -9.99 1.17 2.69
CA GLN A 68 -10.46 0.05 3.46
C GLN A 68 -11.97 0.21 3.61
N SER A 69 -12.73 -0.72 3.06
CA SER A 69 -14.13 -0.89 3.43
C SER A 69 -14.28 -2.15 4.30
N LEU A 70 -15.50 -2.51 4.66
CA LEU A 70 -15.79 -3.80 5.29
C LEU A 70 -15.34 -5.00 4.42
N ARG A 71 -15.18 -4.80 3.09
CA ARG A 71 -14.61 -5.78 2.15
C ARG A 71 -13.53 -5.13 1.30
N VAL A 72 -12.26 -5.46 1.53
CA VAL A 72 -11.14 -4.93 0.72
C VAL A 72 -11.37 -5.22 -0.77
N ASP A 73 -11.75 -4.19 -1.55
CA ASP A 73 -11.82 -4.32 -3.00
C ASP A 73 -10.40 -4.23 -3.58
N HIS A 74 -9.76 -5.40 -3.62
CA HIS A 74 -8.44 -5.56 -4.19
C HIS A 74 -8.35 -5.10 -5.65
N ARG A 75 -9.44 -5.15 -6.42
CA ARG A 75 -9.45 -4.71 -7.83
C ARG A 75 -9.41 -3.19 -7.92
N GLU A 76 -10.19 -2.49 -7.10
CA GLU A 76 -10.19 -1.03 -7.09
C GLU A 76 -8.83 -0.48 -6.65
N ILE A 77 -8.26 -1.05 -5.58
CA ILE A 77 -6.94 -0.63 -5.08
C ILE A 77 -5.86 -0.82 -6.16
N ARG A 78 -5.80 -1.98 -6.83
CA ARG A 78 -4.86 -2.22 -7.94
C ARG A 78 -5.03 -1.21 -9.07
N THR A 79 -6.26 -0.89 -9.44
CA THR A 79 -6.56 0.08 -10.51
C THR A 79 -6.04 1.46 -10.15
N ARG A 80 -6.31 1.93 -8.93
CA ARG A 80 -5.84 3.23 -8.43
C ARG A 80 -4.31 3.29 -8.36
N VAL A 81 -3.68 2.26 -7.81
CA VAL A 81 -2.23 2.17 -7.63
C VAL A 81 -1.51 2.13 -8.98
N THR A 82 -2.03 1.36 -9.94
CA THR A 82 -1.49 1.30 -11.30
C THR A 82 -1.65 2.65 -12.02
N THR A 83 -2.80 3.31 -11.84
CA THR A 83 -3.05 4.65 -12.41
C THR A 83 -2.08 5.68 -11.84
N GLU A 84 -1.87 5.67 -10.52
CA GLU A 84 -0.92 6.56 -9.85
C GLU A 84 0.52 6.28 -10.26
N TYR A 85 0.91 5.01 -10.38
CA TYR A 85 2.21 4.62 -10.93
C TYR A 85 2.41 5.19 -12.35
N GLN A 86 1.44 4.99 -13.25
CA GLN A 86 1.51 5.54 -14.61
C GLN A 86 1.55 7.06 -14.63
N ARG A 87 0.82 7.73 -13.73
CA ARG A 87 0.83 9.19 -13.58
C ARG A 87 2.23 9.68 -13.19
N ARG A 88 2.84 9.07 -12.17
CA ARG A 88 4.20 9.41 -11.72
C ARG A 88 5.24 9.10 -12.79
N LEU A 89 5.13 7.96 -13.46
CA LEU A 89 6.00 7.59 -14.56
C LEU A 89 5.93 8.62 -15.69
N LYS A 90 4.72 8.99 -16.16
CA LYS A 90 4.55 10.03 -17.18
C LYS A 90 5.10 11.39 -16.73
N ALA A 91 4.96 11.77 -15.47
CA ALA A 91 5.53 13.01 -14.94
C ALA A 91 7.07 13.00 -15.01
N ILE A 92 7.70 11.88 -14.63
CA ILE A 92 9.16 11.71 -14.77
C ILE A 92 9.57 11.73 -16.24
N LEU A 93 8.88 11.01 -17.12
CA LEU A 93 9.26 10.91 -18.54
C LEU A 93 9.06 12.23 -19.31
N LYS A 94 8.14 13.09 -18.85
CA LYS A 94 7.99 14.46 -19.38
C LYS A 94 9.05 15.43 -18.86
N SER A 95 9.75 15.07 -17.78
CA SER A 95 10.84 15.89 -17.26
C SER A 95 12.09 15.77 -18.15
N SER A 96 12.83 16.85 -18.33
CA SER A 96 14.09 16.90 -19.10
C SER A 96 15.29 16.32 -18.31
N LEU A 97 15.06 15.24 -17.56
CA LEU A 97 16.12 14.55 -16.83
C LEU A 97 17.01 13.74 -17.77
N ASN A 98 18.31 13.71 -17.46
CA ASN A 98 19.23 12.81 -18.15
C ASN A 98 18.87 11.35 -17.83
N GLY A 99 19.22 10.43 -18.73
CA GLY A 99 18.84 9.02 -18.58
C GLY A 99 19.28 8.41 -17.24
N LYS A 100 20.41 8.79 -16.63
CA LYS A 100 20.80 8.30 -15.29
C LYS A 100 19.80 8.72 -14.22
N LYS A 101 19.43 10.00 -14.22
CA LYS A 101 18.48 10.59 -13.28
C LYS A 101 17.06 10.10 -13.54
N THR A 102 16.65 9.87 -14.79
CA THR A 102 15.33 9.33 -15.15
C THR A 102 15.10 7.97 -14.50
N PHE A 103 15.99 7.00 -14.71
CA PHE A 103 15.83 5.66 -14.12
C PHE A 103 15.93 5.69 -12.58
N LYS A 104 16.81 6.52 -12.02
CA LYS A 104 16.86 6.75 -10.57
C LYS A 104 15.53 7.30 -10.02
N ALA A 105 14.93 8.27 -10.72
CA ALA A 105 13.64 8.85 -10.34
C ALA A 105 12.51 7.82 -10.43
N ILE A 106 12.49 6.97 -11.46
CA ILE A 106 11.49 5.89 -11.57
C ILE A 106 11.59 4.94 -10.36
N ASN A 107 12.80 4.46 -10.05
CA ASN A 107 13.03 3.56 -8.93
C ASN A 107 12.69 4.18 -7.56
N THR A 108 12.88 5.49 -7.40
CA THR A 108 12.71 6.16 -6.09
C THR A 108 11.32 6.76 -5.90
N PHE A 109 10.61 7.13 -6.97
CA PHE A 109 9.34 7.87 -6.89
C PHE A 109 8.13 7.10 -7.42
N ALA A 110 8.29 6.37 -8.53
CA ALA A 110 7.17 5.66 -9.15
C ALA A 110 7.04 4.24 -8.58
N ILE A 111 8.11 3.45 -8.58
CA ILE A 111 8.08 2.04 -8.16
C ILE A 111 7.60 1.82 -6.71
N PRO A 112 7.94 2.67 -5.71
CA PRO A 112 7.45 2.47 -4.35
C PRO A 112 5.93 2.49 -4.21
N VAL A 113 5.20 3.12 -5.14
CA VAL A 113 3.73 3.09 -5.18
C VAL A 113 3.21 1.67 -5.35
N LEU A 114 3.86 0.88 -6.21
CA LEU A 114 3.52 -0.53 -6.43
C LEU A 114 4.01 -1.40 -5.26
N MET A 115 5.27 -1.21 -4.85
CA MET A 115 5.91 -2.05 -3.83
C MET A 115 5.12 -2.09 -2.52
N TYR A 116 4.57 -0.95 -2.09
CA TYR A 116 3.76 -0.88 -0.87
C TYR A 116 2.54 -1.82 -0.90
N THR A 117 2.02 -2.12 -2.09
CA THR A 117 0.80 -2.91 -2.24
C THR A 117 1.03 -4.39 -2.49
N PHE A 118 2.26 -4.81 -2.84
CA PHE A 118 2.57 -6.20 -3.15
C PHE A 118 2.30 -7.15 -1.97
N GLY A 119 2.53 -6.69 -0.73
CA GLY A 119 2.27 -7.49 0.47
C GLY A 119 0.84 -7.43 1.02
N ILE A 120 0.02 -6.50 0.52
CA ILE A 120 -1.29 -6.16 1.12
C ILE A 120 -2.43 -6.58 0.20
N VAL A 121 -2.23 -6.46 -1.10
CA VAL A 121 -3.25 -6.68 -2.12
C VAL A 121 -2.94 -7.96 -2.87
N LYS A 122 -3.96 -8.76 -3.19
CA LYS A 122 -3.80 -9.95 -4.03
C LYS A 122 -3.57 -9.53 -5.48
N TRP A 123 -2.32 -9.58 -5.93
CA TRP A 123 -1.95 -9.40 -7.34
C TRP A 123 -2.06 -10.73 -8.08
N LEU A 124 -2.62 -10.70 -9.29
CA LEU A 124 -2.53 -11.83 -10.21
C LEU A 124 -1.10 -11.87 -10.78
N GLU A 125 -0.59 -13.06 -11.07
CA GLU A 125 0.78 -13.24 -11.57
C GLU A 125 1.08 -12.44 -12.85
N THR A 126 0.06 -12.23 -13.69
CA THR A 126 0.14 -11.49 -14.96
C THR A 126 0.08 -9.97 -14.79
N GLU A 127 -0.38 -9.46 -13.64
CA GLU A 127 -0.57 -8.01 -13.45
C GLU A 127 0.77 -7.24 -13.32
N PRO A 128 1.74 -7.66 -12.49
CA PRO A 128 3.07 -7.03 -12.45
C PRO A 128 3.75 -7.02 -13.82
N GLU A 129 3.61 -8.09 -14.60
CA GLU A 129 4.16 -8.22 -15.94
C GLU A 129 3.48 -7.25 -16.94
N SER A 130 2.17 -7.07 -16.84
CA SER A 130 1.44 -6.07 -17.62
C SER A 130 1.88 -4.64 -17.31
N VAL A 131 2.15 -4.33 -16.03
CA VAL A 131 2.68 -3.03 -15.59
C VAL A 131 4.09 -2.79 -16.12
N GLU A 132 4.93 -3.82 -16.13
CA GLU A 132 6.28 -3.77 -16.70
C GLU A 132 6.25 -3.55 -18.22
N GLY A 133 5.41 -4.30 -18.95
CA GLY A 133 5.19 -4.09 -20.38
C GLY A 133 4.71 -2.67 -20.70
N SER A 134 3.75 -2.15 -19.92
CA SER A 134 3.28 -0.76 -20.04
C SER A 134 4.40 0.26 -19.79
N THR A 135 5.32 -0.04 -18.88
CA THR A 135 6.50 0.79 -18.58
C THR A 135 7.44 0.84 -19.77
N HIS A 136 7.71 -0.31 -20.41
CA HIS A 136 8.58 -0.40 -21.59
C HIS A 136 8.00 0.35 -22.79
N VAL A 137 6.68 0.24 -23.01
CA VAL A 137 5.96 1.00 -24.04
C VAL A 137 6.09 2.50 -23.80
N LEU A 138 5.93 2.96 -22.55
CA LEU A 138 6.09 4.37 -22.21
C LEU A 138 7.54 4.85 -22.39
N LEU A 139 8.54 4.09 -21.97
CA LEU A 139 9.95 4.44 -22.18
C LEU A 139 10.29 4.61 -23.66
N THR A 140 9.75 3.76 -24.51
CA THR A 140 9.91 3.84 -25.96
C THR A 140 9.18 5.05 -26.54
N LYS A 141 7.92 5.27 -26.12
CA LYS A 141 7.09 6.39 -26.56
C LYS A 141 7.72 7.76 -26.24
N TYR A 142 8.31 7.90 -25.06
CA TYR A 142 9.00 9.12 -24.63
C TYR A 142 10.46 9.19 -25.10
N ARG A 143 10.90 8.30 -26.02
CA ARG A 143 12.24 8.26 -26.60
C ARG A 143 13.38 8.10 -25.58
N ILE A 144 13.09 7.53 -24.40
CA ILE A 144 14.08 7.22 -23.36
C ILE A 144 14.83 5.92 -23.68
N HIS A 145 14.14 4.97 -24.31
CA HIS A 145 14.70 3.73 -24.81
C HIS A 145 14.42 3.60 -26.31
N HIS A 146 15.39 3.10 -27.07
CA HIS A 146 15.23 2.96 -28.51
C HIS A 146 14.51 1.64 -28.84
N PRO A 147 13.52 1.62 -29.77
CA PRO A 147 12.75 0.41 -30.08
C PRO A 147 13.60 -0.81 -30.51
N LYS A 148 14.75 -0.57 -31.15
CA LYS A 148 15.69 -1.62 -31.58
C LYS A 148 16.76 -1.97 -30.54
N SER A 149 16.76 -1.33 -29.37
CA SER A 149 17.69 -1.70 -28.30
C SER A 149 17.21 -2.96 -27.59
N ALA A 150 18.18 -3.73 -27.04
CA ALA A 150 17.89 -4.89 -26.22
C ALA A 150 17.03 -4.48 -25.00
N VAL A 151 15.91 -5.17 -24.81
CA VAL A 151 14.92 -4.87 -23.77
C VAL A 151 15.48 -5.19 -22.39
N GLU A 152 16.26 -6.26 -22.29
CA GLU A 152 16.95 -6.73 -21.09
C GLU A 152 17.85 -5.64 -20.50
N ARG A 153 18.40 -4.77 -21.37
CA ARG A 153 19.23 -3.65 -20.95
C ARG A 153 18.49 -2.69 -20.01
N ILE A 154 17.17 -2.65 -20.02
CA ILE A 154 16.38 -1.80 -19.13
C ILE A 154 16.59 -2.20 -17.66
N THR A 155 16.56 -3.49 -17.36
CA THR A 155 16.60 -4.02 -15.98
C THR A 155 18.02 -4.33 -15.50
N ILE A 156 18.95 -4.63 -16.40
CA ILE A 156 20.36 -4.88 -16.07
C ILE A 156 20.95 -3.69 -15.29
N PRO A 157 21.73 -3.92 -14.21
CA PRO A 157 22.40 -2.87 -13.47
C PRO A 157 23.28 -1.98 -14.35
N ARG A 158 23.41 -0.71 -13.96
CA ARG A 158 24.27 0.24 -14.67
C ARG A 158 25.75 -0.14 -14.66
N THR A 159 26.19 -0.79 -13.59
CA THR A 159 27.56 -1.32 -13.43
C THR A 159 27.87 -2.40 -14.48
N GLU A 160 26.84 -3.07 -15.00
CA GLU A 160 26.92 -4.12 -16.01
C GLU A 160 26.52 -3.61 -17.41
N GLY A 161 26.49 -2.29 -17.62
CA GLY A 161 26.17 -1.68 -18.93
C GLY A 161 24.67 -1.51 -19.22
N GLY A 162 23.81 -1.83 -18.27
CA GLY A 162 22.36 -1.65 -18.34
C GLY A 162 21.85 -0.26 -17.95
N ARG A 163 20.54 -0.15 -17.73
CA ARG A 163 19.86 1.10 -17.31
C ARG A 163 19.50 1.11 -15.84
N GLY A 164 19.40 -0.06 -15.20
CA GLY A 164 19.17 -0.24 -13.77
C GLY A 164 17.74 0.03 -13.32
N LEU A 165 16.74 -0.19 -14.18
CA LEU A 165 15.35 -0.20 -13.75
C LEU A 165 15.11 -1.41 -12.83
N ILE A 166 14.38 -1.20 -11.74
CA ILE A 166 13.97 -2.31 -10.89
C ILE A 166 12.93 -3.15 -11.62
N ASP A 167 13.20 -4.44 -11.75
CA ASP A 167 12.30 -5.47 -12.29
C ASP A 167 11.09 -5.65 -11.35
N ILE A 168 9.91 -5.27 -11.84
CA ILE A 168 8.69 -5.16 -11.05
C ILE A 168 8.20 -6.56 -10.64
N LYS A 169 8.25 -7.52 -11.56
CA LYS A 169 7.85 -8.92 -11.30
C LYS A 169 8.74 -9.54 -10.23
N ARG A 170 10.06 -9.40 -10.37
CA ARG A 170 11.02 -9.90 -9.40
C ARG A 170 10.86 -9.24 -8.04
N GLN A 171 10.56 -7.94 -7.97
CA GLN A 171 10.27 -7.30 -6.70
C GLN A 171 9.00 -7.83 -6.05
N HIS A 172 7.93 -8.04 -6.82
CA HIS A 172 6.70 -8.61 -6.29
C HIS A 172 6.97 -9.97 -5.63
N THR A 173 7.60 -10.90 -6.35
CA THR A 173 7.94 -12.23 -5.82
C THR A 173 8.80 -12.12 -4.55
N ARG A 174 9.87 -11.31 -4.60
CA ARG A 174 10.75 -11.11 -3.44
C ARG A 174 10.02 -10.56 -2.22
N GLN A 175 9.08 -9.64 -2.40
CA GLN A 175 8.30 -9.08 -1.28
C GLN A 175 7.40 -10.15 -0.65
N ILE A 176 6.77 -11.01 -1.46
CA ILE A 176 5.96 -12.12 -0.95
C ILE A 176 6.82 -13.12 -0.18
N GLU A 177 7.97 -13.51 -0.72
CA GLU A 177 8.92 -14.42 -0.05
C GLU A 177 9.41 -13.85 1.29
N ASN A 178 9.79 -12.57 1.32
CA ASN A 178 10.21 -11.90 2.55
C ASN A 178 9.11 -11.92 3.62
N LEU A 179 7.85 -11.68 3.22
CA LEU A 179 6.71 -11.72 4.13
C LEU A 179 6.45 -13.13 4.65
N GLN A 180 6.51 -14.14 3.78
CA GLN A 180 6.39 -15.54 4.18
C GLN A 180 7.46 -15.93 5.20
N GLN A 181 8.73 -15.59 4.92
CA GLN A 181 9.83 -15.83 5.85
C GLN A 181 9.63 -15.10 7.19
N TYR A 182 9.16 -13.86 7.15
CA TYR A 182 8.86 -13.09 8.36
C TYR A 182 7.79 -13.78 9.22
N PHE A 183 6.68 -14.22 8.61
CA PHE A 183 5.62 -14.90 9.34
C PHE A 183 6.06 -16.27 9.86
N TRP A 184 6.81 -17.04 9.07
CA TRP A 184 7.36 -18.33 9.48
C TRP A 184 8.29 -18.21 10.69
N ASN A 185 9.20 -17.23 10.67
CA ASN A 185 10.12 -16.96 11.77
C ASN A 185 9.37 -16.47 13.01
N LYS A 186 8.32 -15.66 12.82
CA LYS A 186 7.51 -15.17 13.94
C LYS A 186 6.73 -16.30 14.60
N GLU A 187 6.11 -17.18 13.82
CA GLU A 187 5.39 -18.36 14.31
C GLU A 187 6.32 -19.30 15.09
N SER A 188 7.54 -19.51 14.57
CA SER A 188 8.59 -20.29 15.25
C SER A 188 9.11 -19.64 16.55
N SER A 189 8.93 -18.31 16.70
CA SER A 189 9.38 -17.54 17.87
C SER A 189 8.31 -17.33 18.93
N LEU A 190 7.05 -17.64 18.63
CA LEU A 190 5.96 -17.61 19.61
C LEU A 190 6.03 -18.89 20.47
N PRO A 191 6.13 -18.79 21.80
CA PRO A 191 5.98 -19.96 22.66
C PRO A 191 4.62 -20.62 22.40
N ASN A 192 4.58 -21.94 22.28
CA ASN A 192 3.37 -22.78 22.22
C ASN A 192 2.49 -22.60 23.48
N GLN A 193 1.87 -21.44 23.66
CA GLN A 193 0.85 -21.20 24.66
C GLN A 193 -0.33 -20.52 23.96
N TYR A 194 -1.54 -20.93 24.35
CA TYR A 194 -2.84 -20.65 23.72
C TYR A 194 -3.25 -21.61 22.59
N VAL A 195 -3.26 -22.91 22.91
CA VAL A 195 -4.38 -23.78 22.54
C VAL A 195 -5.29 -23.86 23.77
N ILE A 196 -6.46 -23.22 23.71
CA ILE A 196 -7.65 -23.53 24.52
C ILE A 196 -8.83 -23.57 23.54
#